data_AF-A0A7C6NV63-F1
#
_entry.id   AF-A0A7C6NV63-F1
#
_cell.length_a   1.000
_cell.length_b   1.000
_cell.length_c   1.000
_cell.angle_alpha   90.00
_cell.angle_beta   90.00
_cell.angle_gamma   90.00
#
_symmetry.space_group_name_H-M   'P 1'
#
loop_
_entity.id
_entity.type
_entity.pdbx_description
1 polymer ?
#
loop_
_entity_poly.entity_id
_entity_poly.type
_entity_poly.pdbx_seq_one_letter_code
_entity_poly.pdbx_strand_id
1 'polypeptide(L)'
;MGELYRLASPTSGFAAVQYVYKAQSVVFAFLHSQRFGDKQSPLRLRGLKEDHIYRLEGGRTYAGSTLMNRGITLPLEGDFSSCMLVFADEGACGSYFS
;
A
#
# COMPACT_ATOMS: atom_id res chain seq x y z
N MET A 1 -10.19 9.49 -13.18
CA MET A 1 -10.87 9.38 -11.87
C MET A 1 -9.98 8.55 -10.94
N GLY A 2 -10.19 8.60 -9.62
CA GLY A 2 -9.45 7.73 -8.68
C GLY A 2 -10.04 6.32 -8.64
N GLU A 3 -9.22 5.33 -8.34
CA GLU A 3 -9.59 3.93 -8.22
C GLU A 3 -9.49 3.47 -6.76
N LEU A 4 -10.49 2.72 -6.30
CA LEU A 4 -10.53 2.13 -4.96
C LEU A 4 -10.35 0.60 -5.06
N TYR A 5 -9.34 0.09 -4.36
CA TYR A 5 -9.04 -1.33 -4.27
C TYR A 5 -9.23 -1.82 -2.84
N ARG A 6 -10.07 -2.85 -2.66
CA ARG A 6 -10.14 -3.60 -1.41
C ARG A 6 -9.05 -4.67 -1.42
N LEU A 7 -8.05 -4.52 -0.55
CA LEU A 7 -6.88 -5.40 -0.50
C LEU A 7 -7.06 -6.56 0.50
N ALA A 8 -7.83 -6.34 1.56
CA ALA A 8 -8.19 -7.37 2.53
C ALA A 8 -9.61 -7.19 3.09
N SER A 9 -10.24 -8.30 3.50
CA SER A 9 -11.58 -8.32 4.07
C SER A 9 -11.54 -8.34 5.61
N PRO A 10 -12.33 -7.50 6.31
CA PRO A 10 -12.36 -7.41 7.77
C PRO A 10 -12.80 -8.69 8.48
N THR A 11 -13.34 -9.68 7.76
CA THR A 11 -13.77 -10.99 8.30
C THR A 11 -12.67 -11.76 9.01
N SER A 12 -11.39 -11.46 8.74
CA SER A 12 -10.23 -12.07 9.41
C SER A 12 -9.62 -11.21 10.52
N GLY A 13 -10.26 -10.11 10.92
CA GLY A 13 -9.70 -9.15 11.89
C GLY A 13 -8.66 -8.19 11.29
N PHE A 14 -8.42 -8.26 9.98
CA PHE A 14 -7.56 -7.36 9.23
C PHE A 14 -8.31 -6.78 8.04
N ALA A 15 -8.29 -5.46 7.87
CA ALA A 15 -8.90 -4.78 6.74
C ALA A 15 -7.87 -3.85 6.09
N ALA A 16 -7.83 -3.84 4.76
CA ALA A 16 -6.99 -2.93 4.02
C ALA A 16 -7.67 -2.44 2.75
N VAL A 17 -7.57 -1.15 2.50
CA VAL A 17 -8.04 -0.49 1.28
C VAL A 17 -6.96 0.41 0.72
N GLN A 18 -6.96 0.56 -0.59
CA GLN A 18 -6.03 1.40 -1.32
C GLN A 18 -6.80 2.32 -2.26
N TYR A 19 -6.42 3.59 -2.28
CA TYR A 19 -6.85 4.57 -3.26
C TYR A 19 -5.70 4.88 -4.18
N VAL A 20 -5.92 4.82 -5.50
CA VAL A 20 -4.94 5.22 -6.51
C VAL A 20 -5.51 6.36 -7.31
N TYR A 21 -4.79 7.48 -7.39
CA TYR A 21 -5.18 8.61 -8.22
C TYR A 21 -3.95 9.34 -8.75
N LYS A 22 -3.91 9.49 -10.08
CA LYS A 22 -2.76 10.05 -10.79
C LYS A 22 -1.45 9.35 -10.37
N ALA A 23 -0.50 10.11 -9.86
CA ALA A 23 0.81 9.70 -9.42
C ALA A 23 0.87 9.35 -7.93
N GLN A 24 -0.25 9.01 -7.30
CA GLN A 24 -0.31 8.75 -5.86
C GLN A 24 -1.11 7.50 -5.54
N SER A 25 -0.65 6.79 -4.51
CA SER A 25 -1.35 5.65 -3.92
C SER A 25 -1.37 5.78 -2.40
N VAL A 26 -2.56 5.74 -1.81
CA VAL A 26 -2.77 5.82 -0.36
C VAL A 26 -3.36 4.52 0.13
N VAL A 27 -2.74 3.88 1.12
CA VAL A 27 -3.20 2.64 1.73
C VAL A 27 -3.62 2.91 3.17
N PHE A 28 -4.81 2.44 3.54
CA PHE A 28 -5.26 2.36 4.92
C PHE A 28 -5.34 0.89 5.34
N ALA A 29 -4.75 0.56 6.48
CA ALA A 29 -4.83 -0.77 7.05
C ALA A 29 -5.21 -0.72 8.53
N PHE A 30 -6.08 -1.64 8.93
CA PHE A 30 -6.64 -1.74 10.27
C PHE A 30 -6.52 -3.20 10.73
N LEU A 31 -5.94 -3.40 11.91
CA LEU A 31 -5.84 -4.68 12.60
C LEU A 31 -6.72 -4.60 13.86
N HIS A 32 -7.86 -5.29 13.84
CA HIS A 32 -8.83 -5.28 14.93
C HIS A 32 -8.41 -6.21 16.08
N SER A 33 -7.82 -7.36 15.75
CA SER A 33 -7.32 -8.33 16.72
C SER A 33 -6.14 -9.07 16.08
N GLN A 34 -5.01 -9.09 16.78
CA GLN A 34 -3.88 -9.93 16.43
C GLN A 34 -4.21 -11.35 16.91
N ARG A 35 -4.49 -12.25 15.97
CA ARG A 35 -4.51 -13.68 16.29
C ARG A 35 -3.09 -14.10 16.63
N PHE A 36 -2.89 -14.55 17.87
CA PHE A 36 -1.60 -15.01 18.39
C PHE A 36 -1.03 -16.09 17.45
N GLY A 37 0.09 -15.79 16.79
CA GLY A 37 0.77 -16.70 15.84
C GLY A 37 0.66 -16.34 14.36
N ASP A 38 -0.21 -15.41 13.96
CA ASP A 38 -0.31 -14.97 12.56
C ASP A 38 0.75 -13.91 12.23
N LYS A 39 1.83 -14.30 11.56
CA LYS A 39 2.74 -13.35 10.94
C LYS A 39 2.00 -12.69 9.78
N GLN A 40 1.73 -11.38 9.89
CA GLN A 40 1.10 -10.60 8.83
C GLN A 40 1.92 -10.75 7.55
N SER A 41 1.33 -11.39 6.53
CA SER A 41 1.95 -11.48 5.21
C SER A 41 2.07 -10.08 4.60
N PRO A 42 3.10 -9.79 3.79
CA PRO A 42 3.21 -8.50 3.12
C PRO A 42 1.95 -8.16 2.33
N LEU A 43 1.45 -6.95 2.50
CA LEU A 43 0.27 -6.47 1.79
C LEU A 43 0.64 -6.14 0.35
N ARG A 44 0.03 -6.82 -0.62
CA ARG A 44 0.21 -6.54 -2.05
C ARG A 44 -0.69 -5.40 -2.50
N LEU A 45 -0.10 -4.39 -3.14
CA LEU A 45 -0.81 -3.25 -3.70
C LEU A 45 -1.36 -3.61 -5.10
N ARG A 46 -2.22 -2.75 -5.64
CA ARG A 46 -2.84 -2.92 -6.97
C ARG A 46 -2.88 -1.59 -7.73
N GLY A 47 -3.06 -1.67 -9.05
CA GLY A 47 -3.27 -0.50 -9.91
C GLY A 47 -2.06 0.43 -10.05
N LEU A 48 -0.86 -0.04 -9.72
CA LEU A 48 0.38 0.71 -9.90
C LEU A 48 0.99 0.41 -11.28
N LYS A 49 1.81 1.32 -11.78
CA LYS A 49 2.64 1.06 -12.98
C LYS A 49 3.86 0.25 -12.57
N GLU A 50 4.09 -0.88 -13.22
CA GLU A 50 5.11 -1.85 -12.83
C GLU A 50 6.55 -1.32 -12.92
N ASP A 51 6.79 -0.49 -13.92
CA ASP A 51 8.05 0.12 -14.34
C ASP A 51 8.35 1.46 -13.65
N HIS A 52 7.41 1.98 -12.86
CA HIS A 52 7.56 3.22 -12.11
C HIS A 52 8.15 3.00 -10.71
N ILE A 53 8.81 4.04 -10.18
CA ILE A 53 9.33 4.08 -8.81
C ILE A 53 8.39 4.90 -7.93
N TYR A 54 8.01 4.31 -6.81
CA TYR A 54 7.12 4.91 -5.82
C TYR A 54 7.88 5.19 -4.52
N ARG A 55 7.87 6.44 -4.09
CA ARG A 55 8.43 6.88 -2.81
C ARG A 55 7.37 6.83 -1.73
N LEU A 56 7.62 6.02 -0.70
CA LEU A 56 6.86 6.01 0.53
C LEU A 56 7.19 7.27 1.35
N GLU A 57 6.19 7.87 1.99
CA GLU A 57 6.40 8.88 3.02
C GLU A 57 7.37 8.36 4.10
N GLY A 58 8.47 9.09 4.34
CA GLY A 58 9.61 8.61 5.13
C GLY A 58 10.84 8.21 4.29
N GLY A 59 10.74 8.27 2.97
CA GLY A 59 11.90 8.33 2.07
C GLY A 59 12.35 7.01 1.43
N ARG A 60 11.74 5.87 1.78
CA ARG A 60 12.03 4.60 1.11
C ARG A 60 11.34 4.56 -0.25
N THR A 61 12.01 4.00 -1.26
CA THR A 61 11.48 3.85 -2.61
C THR A 61 11.29 2.38 -2.97
N TYR A 62 10.28 2.10 -3.79
CA TYR A 62 9.93 0.75 -4.25
C TYR A 62 9.51 0.79 -5.71
N ALA A 63 9.89 -0.21 -6.49
CA ALA A 63 9.31 -0.41 -7.81
C ALA A 63 7.84 -0.81 -7.69
N GLY A 64 6.98 -0.33 -8.59
CA GLY A 64 5.55 -0.69 -8.61
C GLY A 64 5.35 -2.20 -8.72
N SER A 65 6.14 -2.87 -9.56
CA SER A 65 6.18 -4.34 -9.66
C SER A 65 6.50 -5.03 -8.31
N THR A 66 7.38 -4.45 -7.48
CA THR A 66 7.70 -5.00 -6.16
C THR A 66 6.53 -4.85 -5.20
N LEU A 67 5.89 -3.68 -5.17
CA LEU A 67 4.71 -3.43 -4.34
C LEU A 67 3.52 -4.32 -4.72
N MET A 68 3.34 -4.64 -6.00
CA MET A 68 2.24 -5.49 -6.46
C MET A 68 2.54 -7.00 -6.31
N ASN A 69 3.77 -7.44 -6.57
CA ASN A 69 4.11 -8.87 -6.57
C ASN A 69 4.61 -9.40 -5.22
N ARG A 70 5.45 -8.63 -4.53
CA ARG A 70 6.01 -9.00 -3.21
C ARG A 70 5.21 -8.40 -2.07
N GLY A 71 4.67 -7.20 -2.25
CA GLY A 71 3.96 -6.47 -1.22
C GLY A 71 4.87 -5.74 -0.24
N ILE A 72 4.26 -5.08 0.74
CA ILE A 72 4.95 -4.32 1.79
C ILE A 72 4.55 -4.82 3.17
N THR A 73 5.51 -4.94 4.08
CA THR A 73 5.24 -5.23 5.48
C THR A 73 4.65 -3.99 6.14
N LEU A 74 3.50 -4.16 6.78
CA LEU A 74 2.85 -3.08 7.50
C LEU A 74 3.42 -2.99 8.92
N PRO A 75 3.67 -1.78 9.45
CA PRO A 75 4.11 -1.57 10.83
C PRO A 75 2.91 -1.67 11.79
N LEU A 76 2.21 -2.82 11.77
CA LEU A 76 1.06 -3.10 12.64
C LEU A 76 1.52 -4.03 13.75
N GLU A 77 1.38 -3.57 15.00
CA GLU A 77 1.78 -4.30 16.20
C GLU A 77 0.69 -4.19 17.26
N GLY A 78 0.42 -5.29 17.97
CA GLY A 78 -0.61 -5.39 19.00
C GLY A 78 -2.04 -5.44 18.45
N ASP A 79 -3.01 -5.35 19.36
CA ASP A 79 -4.42 -5.28 19.03
C ASP A 79 -4.85 -3.83 18.70
N PHE A 80 -5.88 -3.70 17.85
CA PHE A 80 -6.45 -2.40 17.45
C PHE A 80 -5.44 -1.43 16.80
N SER A 81 -4.43 -1.96 16.10
CA SER A 81 -3.41 -1.16 15.41
C SER A 81 -3.92 -0.68 14.04
N SER A 82 -3.47 0.50 13.60
CA SER A 82 -3.77 1.00 12.26
C SER A 82 -2.59 1.77 11.68
N CYS A 83 -2.48 1.79 10.35
CA CYS A 83 -1.47 2.58 9.67
C CYS A 83 -2.00 3.16 8.35
N MET A 84 -1.42 4.30 7.97
CA MET A 84 -1.58 4.90 6.66
C MET A 84 -0.24 4.94 5.95
N LEU A 85 -0.19 4.48 4.71
CA LEU A 85 1.00 4.54 3.86
C LEU A 85 0.68 5.35 2.61
N VAL A 86 1.46 6.40 2.35
CA VAL A 86 1.31 7.25 1.17
C VAL A 86 2.52 7.04 0.27
N PHE A 87 2.24 6.74 -1.00
CA PHE A 87 3.23 6.53 -2.04
C PHE A 87 3.05 7.58 -3.14
N ALA A 88 4.14 8.26 -3.49
CA ALA A 88 4.20 9.17 -4.63
C ALA A 88 5.05 8.55 -5.75
N ASP A 89 4.50 8.50 -6.96
CA ASP A 89 5.20 8.08 -8.16
C ASP A 89 6.21 9.15 -8.58
N GLU A 90 7.50 8.80 -8.54
CA GLU A 90 8.59 9.67 -8.98
C GLU A 90 8.71 9.70 -10.51
N GLY A 91 8.18 8.70 -11.22
CA GLY A 91 8.15 8.65 -12.68
C GLY A 91 7.18 9.65 -13.31
N ALA A 92 6.22 10.17 -12.54
CA ALA A 92 5.27 11.17 -13.03
C ALA A 92 5.88 12.57 -13.22
N CYS A 93 7.05 12.84 -12.64
CA CYS A 93 7.75 14.13 -12.81
C CYS A 93 8.34 14.31 -14.23
N GLY A 94 8.40 13.24 -15.04
CA GLY A 94 9.00 13.28 -16.38
C GLY A 94 8.06 13.56 -17.55
N SER A 95 6.73 13.57 -17.36
CA SER A 95 5.78 13.52 -18.49
C SER A 95 4.93 14.78 -18.70
N TYR A 96 5.32 15.94 -18.14
CA TYR A 96 4.62 17.23 -18.35
C TYR A 96 5.36 18.18 -19.31
N PHE A 97 6.47 17.75 -19.91
CA PHE A 97 7.15 18.43 -21.01
C PHE A 97 7.13 17.56 -22.27
N SER A 98 6.00 17.49 -22.95
CA SER A 98 5.95 17.24 -24.40
C SER A 98 4.63 17.74 -24.99
#